data_AF-A0A126T7J5-F1
#
_entry.id   AF-A0A126T7J5-F1
#
_cell.length_a   1.000
_cell.length_b   1.000
_cell.length_c   1.000
_cell.angle_alpha   90.00
_cell.angle_beta   90.00
_cell.angle_gamma   90.00
#
_symmetry.space_group_name_H-M   'P 1'
#
loop_
_entity.id
_entity.type
_entity.pdbx_description
1 polymer ?
#
loop_
_entity_poly.entity_id
_entity_poly.type
_entity_poly.pdbx_seq_one_letter_code
_entity_poly.pdbx_strand_id
1 'polypeptide(L)'
;MSRILQYLEKKYPGNSERAIFRAELMRLCQEFIESGYADGKFEHELTSGHTSKFWSSLSEALIFEQLKGKNFLSRRNIGIGPDFLIECNGRKLWIEIICPTHSGIPDDWLEIQLNKASSAPHTEILLRWTSAYKEKVEKLLGNPSGKPMGYLANGIVSEQDLYVIAINGCQLRHGPFSALHGMSQLPYAAEAVFPIGPYQVQLDKATMNIVGQGYQERRNIPKPNGKAVSAEAFLDPTHKMISALWAVDFDGCRILGNHQPSAIIHNPCAQNPLPYGFLPSDEEFHAVATCEEFYSFCRI
;
A
#
# COMPACT_ATOMS: atom_id res chain seq x y z
N MET A 1 -15.51 23.21 -19.37
CA MET A 1 -15.57 21.83 -18.82
C MET A 1 -14.15 21.43 -18.44
N SER A 2 -13.87 21.02 -17.21
CA SER A 2 -12.49 20.72 -16.78
C SER A 2 -11.92 19.55 -17.60
N ARG A 3 -10.61 19.56 -17.85
CA ARG A 3 -9.91 18.50 -18.60
C ARG A 3 -10.07 17.13 -17.91
N ILE A 4 -10.09 17.13 -16.58
CA ILE A 4 -10.33 15.95 -15.74
C ILE A 4 -11.73 15.36 -16.03
N LEU A 5 -12.78 16.18 -16.05
CA LEU A 5 -14.14 15.69 -16.32
C LEU A 5 -14.25 15.03 -17.69
N GLN A 6 -13.72 15.68 -18.73
CA GLN A 6 -13.71 15.14 -20.09
C GLN A 6 -12.98 13.79 -20.16
N TYR A 7 -11.85 13.67 -19.46
CA TYR A 7 -11.12 12.41 -19.38
C TYR A 7 -11.92 11.32 -18.65
N LEU A 8 -12.53 11.64 -17.51
CA LEU A 8 -13.34 10.71 -16.73
C LEU A 8 -14.59 10.25 -17.50
N GLU A 9 -15.23 11.13 -18.27
CA GLU A 9 -16.36 10.78 -19.15
C GLU A 9 -15.95 9.76 -20.22
N LYS A 10 -14.75 9.92 -20.79
CA LYS A 10 -14.20 8.96 -21.75
C LYS A 10 -13.80 7.64 -21.08
N LYS A 11 -13.20 7.69 -19.89
CA LYS A 11 -12.71 6.50 -19.17
C LYS A 11 -13.84 5.66 -18.58
N TYR A 12 -14.90 6.31 -18.09
CA TYR A 12 -16.04 5.67 -17.44
C TYR A 12 -17.36 6.09 -18.10
N PRO A 13 -17.63 5.72 -19.37
CA PRO A 13 -18.81 6.19 -20.09
C PRO A 13 -20.11 5.63 -19.49
N GLY A 14 -21.22 6.38 -19.56
CA GLY A 14 -22.55 5.92 -19.14
C GLY A 14 -23.21 6.79 -18.06
N ASN A 15 -24.42 6.41 -17.65
CA ASN A 15 -25.30 7.18 -16.75
C ASN A 15 -25.42 6.54 -15.36
N SER A 16 -26.27 7.11 -14.50
CA SER A 16 -26.58 6.62 -13.14
C SER A 16 -25.34 6.52 -12.26
N GLU A 17 -25.00 5.32 -11.76
CA GLU A 17 -23.85 5.08 -10.86
C GLU A 17 -22.53 5.57 -11.46
N ARG A 18 -22.31 5.39 -12.77
CA ARG A 18 -21.09 5.89 -13.42
C ARG A 18 -21.02 7.42 -13.41
N ALA A 19 -22.15 8.12 -13.51
CA ALA A 19 -22.17 9.58 -13.42
C ALA A 19 -21.86 10.07 -11.99
N ILE A 20 -22.42 9.39 -10.98
CA ILE A 20 -22.13 9.66 -9.56
C ILE A 20 -20.64 9.42 -9.28
N PHE A 21 -20.10 8.30 -9.73
CA PHE A 21 -18.68 7.97 -9.57
C PHE A 21 -17.75 9.00 -10.21
N ARG A 22 -18.03 9.42 -11.46
CA ARG A 22 -17.24 10.47 -12.12
C ARG A 22 -17.31 11.80 -11.38
N ALA A 23 -18.50 12.19 -10.90
CA ALA A 23 -18.68 13.41 -10.14
C ALA A 23 -17.86 13.39 -8.84
N GLU A 24 -17.83 12.25 -8.15
CA GLU A 24 -17.03 12.08 -6.94
C GLU A 24 -15.53 12.12 -7.22
N LEU A 25 -15.04 11.38 -8.23
CA LEU A 25 -13.63 11.44 -8.62
C LEU A 25 -13.21 12.86 -9.01
N MET A 26 -14.08 13.59 -9.74
CA MET A 26 -13.83 14.97 -10.09
C MET A 26 -13.76 15.87 -8.86
N ARG A 27 -14.69 15.72 -7.92
CA ARG A 27 -14.71 16.47 -6.65
C ARG A 27 -13.41 16.24 -5.87
N LEU A 28 -13.03 14.99 -5.66
CA LEU A 28 -11.80 14.59 -4.96
C LEU A 28 -10.55 15.19 -5.62
N CYS A 29 -10.42 15.07 -6.94
CA CYS A 29 -9.26 15.59 -7.67
C CYS A 29 -9.22 17.12 -7.62
N GLN A 30 -10.36 17.80 -7.74
CA GLN A 30 -10.44 19.25 -7.69
C GLN A 30 -10.06 19.78 -6.31
N GLU A 31 -10.59 19.18 -5.24
CA GLU A 31 -10.23 19.54 -3.87
C GLU A 31 -8.74 19.28 -3.58
N PHE A 32 -8.18 18.20 -4.10
CA PHE A 32 -6.75 17.94 -3.94
C PHE A 32 -5.88 19.00 -4.66
N ILE A 33 -6.26 19.41 -5.87
CA ILE A 33 -5.59 20.51 -6.60
C ILE A 33 -5.71 21.83 -5.82
N GLU A 34 -6.92 22.17 -5.38
CA GLU A 34 -7.22 23.42 -4.66
C GLU A 34 -6.55 23.48 -3.29
N SER A 35 -6.27 22.33 -2.67
CA SER A 35 -5.54 22.26 -1.40
C SER A 35 -4.09 22.75 -1.51
N GLY A 36 -3.53 22.81 -2.72
CA GLY A 36 -2.13 23.16 -2.96
C GLY A 36 -1.13 22.04 -2.65
N TYR A 37 -1.59 20.83 -2.30
CA TYR A 37 -0.71 19.68 -2.05
C TYR A 37 -0.46 18.82 -3.29
N ALA A 38 -1.25 18.98 -4.35
CA ALA A 38 -1.00 18.30 -5.62
C ALA A 38 0.25 18.84 -6.33
N ASP A 39 1.08 17.95 -6.89
CA ASP A 39 2.18 18.32 -7.78
C ASP A 39 1.61 19.01 -9.05
N GLY A 40 2.33 20.00 -9.60
CA GLY A 40 1.98 20.63 -10.87
C GLY A 40 1.84 19.67 -12.05
N LYS A 41 2.38 18.44 -11.99
CA LYS A 41 2.16 17.39 -13.00
C LYS A 41 0.88 16.56 -12.79
N PHE A 42 0.21 16.68 -11.65
CA PHE A 42 -0.92 15.82 -11.24
C PHE A 42 -2.01 15.73 -12.31
N GLU A 43 -2.56 16.87 -12.74
CA GLU A 43 -3.64 16.90 -13.74
C GLU A 43 -3.18 16.31 -15.08
N HIS A 44 -1.93 16.59 -15.47
CA HIS A 44 -1.36 16.04 -16.70
C HIS A 44 -1.23 14.52 -16.63
N GLU A 45 -0.68 13.97 -15.53
CA GLU A 45 -0.49 12.53 -15.35
C GLU A 45 -1.82 11.80 -15.25
N LEU A 46 -2.77 12.32 -14.46
CA LEU A 46 -4.13 11.81 -14.32
C LEU A 46 -4.85 11.72 -15.67
N THR A 47 -4.68 12.70 -16.55
CA THR A 47 -5.37 12.77 -17.84
C THR A 47 -4.51 12.32 -19.04
N SER A 48 -3.34 11.72 -18.78
CA SER A 48 -2.37 11.36 -19.83
C SER A 48 -2.78 10.17 -20.70
N GLY A 49 -3.83 9.43 -20.31
CA GLY A 49 -4.23 8.18 -20.98
C GLY A 49 -3.46 6.94 -20.51
N HIS A 50 -2.39 7.08 -19.73
CA HIS A 50 -1.63 5.96 -19.19
C HIS A 50 -2.26 5.47 -17.88
N THR A 51 -2.71 4.21 -17.84
CA THR A 51 -3.37 3.60 -16.67
C THR A 51 -2.53 3.68 -15.39
N SER A 52 -1.23 3.43 -15.48
CA SER A 52 -0.33 3.50 -14.32
C SER A 52 -0.22 4.92 -13.74
N LYS A 53 -0.11 5.94 -14.60
CA LYS A 53 -0.09 7.34 -14.18
C LYS A 53 -1.42 7.76 -13.58
N PHE A 54 -2.53 7.38 -14.22
CA PHE A 54 -3.88 7.63 -13.69
C PHE A 54 -4.04 7.12 -12.26
N TRP A 55 -3.69 5.84 -12.02
CA TRP A 55 -3.86 5.24 -10.70
C TRP A 55 -2.84 5.74 -9.67
N SER A 56 -1.62 6.09 -10.08
CA SER A 56 -0.66 6.77 -9.20
C SER A 56 -1.22 8.09 -8.71
N SER A 57 -1.60 9.00 -9.63
CA SER A 57 -2.15 10.30 -9.27
C SER A 57 -3.45 10.16 -8.49
N LEU A 58 -4.39 9.30 -8.92
CA LEU A 58 -5.64 9.11 -8.19
C LEU A 58 -5.41 8.56 -6.76
N SER A 59 -4.39 7.72 -6.55
CA SER A 59 -4.04 7.23 -5.21
C SER A 59 -3.60 8.36 -4.28
N GLU A 60 -2.84 9.34 -4.77
CA GLU A 60 -2.46 10.53 -3.99
C GLU A 60 -3.71 11.29 -3.52
N ALA A 61 -4.67 11.54 -4.42
CA ALA A 61 -5.91 12.23 -4.08
C ALA A 61 -6.78 11.42 -3.09
N LEU A 62 -6.83 10.10 -3.23
CA LEU A 62 -7.58 9.22 -2.32
C LEU A 62 -6.95 9.14 -0.93
N ILE A 63 -5.62 9.09 -0.84
CA ILE A 63 -4.92 9.18 0.46
C ILE A 63 -5.09 10.57 1.06
N PHE A 64 -4.99 11.63 0.27
CA PHE A 64 -5.25 12.99 0.73
C PHE A 64 -6.64 13.11 1.40
N GLU A 65 -7.67 12.51 0.81
CA GLU A 65 -9.01 12.47 1.40
C GLU A 65 -9.01 11.90 2.82
N GLN A 66 -8.27 10.80 3.04
CA GLN A 66 -8.16 10.19 4.37
C GLN A 66 -7.38 11.06 5.37
N LEU A 67 -6.56 11.99 4.89
CA LEU A 67 -5.70 12.84 5.71
C LEU A 67 -6.29 14.22 6.02
N LYS A 68 -7.46 14.58 5.50
CA LYS A 68 -8.05 15.95 5.64
C LYS A 68 -8.19 16.49 7.06
N GLY A 69 -8.24 15.62 8.07
CA GLY A 69 -8.27 16.03 9.49
C GLY A 69 -6.90 16.17 10.14
N LYS A 70 -5.80 15.97 9.40
CA LYS A 70 -4.42 16.03 9.91
C LYS A 70 -3.80 17.40 9.67
N ASN A 71 -2.81 17.74 10.50
CA ASN A 71 -2.06 18.98 10.36
C ASN A 71 -0.97 18.80 9.29
N PHE A 72 -1.20 19.29 8.08
CA PHE A 72 -0.21 19.30 7.02
C PHE A 72 0.84 20.39 7.26
N LEU A 73 2.11 20.03 7.10
CA LEU A 73 3.23 20.96 7.27
C LEU A 73 3.64 21.54 5.92
N SER A 74 4.04 22.80 5.91
CA SER A 74 4.49 23.47 4.69
C SER A 74 5.76 22.82 4.13
N ARG A 75 5.73 22.52 2.83
CA ARG A 75 6.89 22.03 2.08
C ARG A 75 7.48 23.17 1.26
N ARG A 76 8.81 23.31 1.30
CA ARG A 76 9.52 24.32 0.50
C ARG A 76 9.41 24.05 -1.00
N ASN A 77 9.46 22.77 -1.40
CA ASN A 77 9.39 22.33 -2.78
C ASN A 77 8.36 21.20 -2.91
N ILE A 78 7.16 21.52 -3.41
CA ILE A 78 6.16 20.52 -3.80
C ILE A 78 6.71 19.74 -5.01
N GLY A 79 6.48 18.43 -5.03
CA GLY A 79 7.00 17.53 -6.08
C GLY A 79 8.44 17.03 -5.86
N ILE A 80 9.12 17.46 -4.78
CA ILE A 80 10.43 16.93 -4.39
C ILE A 80 10.32 16.16 -3.08
N GLY A 81 10.72 14.88 -3.09
CA GLY A 81 10.65 14.01 -1.91
C GLY A 81 9.30 13.32 -1.80
N PRO A 82 8.93 12.87 -0.58
CA PRO A 82 7.73 12.08 -0.40
C PRO A 82 6.42 12.81 -0.71
N ASP A 83 5.33 12.08 -0.92
CA ASP A 83 4.05 12.68 -1.36
C ASP A 83 3.43 13.63 -0.31
N PHE A 84 3.39 13.24 0.97
CA PHE A 84 2.83 14.08 2.03
C PHE A 84 3.78 14.29 3.22
N LEU A 85 3.64 15.47 3.85
CA LEU A 85 4.28 15.81 5.11
C LEU A 85 3.22 16.34 6.09
N ILE A 86 3.02 15.61 7.18
CA ILE A 86 2.07 15.98 8.24
C ILE A 86 2.76 15.98 9.61
N GLU A 87 2.13 16.61 10.59
CA GLU A 87 2.58 16.60 11.97
C GLU A 87 2.01 15.41 12.73
N CYS A 88 2.87 14.68 13.44
CA CYS A 88 2.52 13.60 14.35
C CYS A 88 3.17 13.84 15.71
N ASN A 89 2.38 14.28 16.70
CA ASN A 89 2.85 14.57 18.07
C ASN A 89 4.10 15.47 18.11
N GLY A 90 4.09 16.57 17.36
CA GLY A 90 5.20 17.52 17.27
C GLY A 90 6.40 17.05 16.42
N ARG A 91 6.31 15.89 15.78
CA ARG A 91 7.31 15.38 14.83
C ARG A 91 6.78 15.41 13.41
N LYS A 92 7.69 15.47 12.43
CA LYS A 92 7.34 15.34 11.02
C LYS A 92 7.07 13.88 10.69
N LEU A 93 5.98 13.63 9.98
CA LEU A 93 5.66 12.34 9.39
C LEU A 93 5.57 12.50 7.88
N TRP A 94 6.47 11.80 7.18
CA TRP A 94 6.43 11.65 5.74
C TRP A 94 5.57 10.45 5.37
N ILE A 95 4.74 10.60 4.34
CA ILE A 95 3.96 9.52 3.74
C ILE A 95 4.33 9.46 2.26
N GLU A 96 4.83 8.30 1.84
CA GLU A 96 5.22 8.02 0.46
C GLU A 96 4.29 6.98 -0.15
N ILE A 97 3.63 7.32 -1.24
CA ILE A 97 2.53 6.56 -1.84
C ILE A 97 3.05 5.79 -3.05
N ILE A 98 2.55 4.57 -3.23
CA ILE A 98 2.73 3.78 -4.46
C ILE A 98 1.47 3.02 -4.80
N CYS A 99 1.11 3.02 -6.08
CA CYS A 99 0.09 2.14 -6.62
C CYS A 99 0.77 1.16 -7.60
N PRO A 100 1.19 -0.04 -7.15
CA PRO A 100 1.86 -0.99 -8.01
C PRO A 100 1.00 -1.35 -9.22
N THR A 101 1.63 -1.44 -10.39
CA THR A 101 0.94 -1.90 -11.60
C THR A 101 0.67 -3.40 -11.52
N HIS A 102 -0.33 -3.84 -12.27
CA HIS A 102 -0.74 -5.25 -12.42
C HIS A 102 0.27 -6.11 -13.22
N SER A 103 1.53 -5.67 -13.36
CA SER A 103 2.54 -6.42 -14.11
C SER A 103 2.83 -7.77 -13.47
N GLY A 104 2.66 -8.85 -14.24
CA GLY A 104 2.85 -10.22 -13.79
C GLY A 104 1.64 -10.82 -13.06
N ILE A 105 0.53 -10.08 -12.96
CA ILE A 105 -0.76 -10.62 -12.53
C ILE A 105 -1.46 -11.24 -13.75
N PRO A 106 -2.01 -12.46 -13.67
CA PRO A 106 -2.76 -13.08 -14.77
C PRO A 106 -3.94 -12.23 -15.27
N ASP A 107 -4.10 -12.13 -16.59
CA ASP A 107 -5.19 -11.34 -17.20
C ASP A 107 -6.57 -11.88 -16.82
N ASP A 108 -6.73 -13.19 -16.66
CA ASP A 108 -8.00 -13.81 -16.25
C ASP A 108 -8.33 -13.62 -14.77
N TRP A 109 -7.38 -13.11 -13.98
CA TRP A 109 -7.66 -12.53 -12.66
C TRP A 109 -8.04 -11.06 -12.75
N LEU A 110 -7.55 -10.29 -13.71
CA LEU A 110 -7.85 -8.85 -13.82
C LEU A 110 -9.18 -8.57 -14.52
N GLU A 111 -9.64 -9.51 -15.36
CA GLU A 111 -10.88 -9.43 -16.10
C GLU A 111 -11.89 -10.47 -15.59
N ILE A 112 -13.05 -10.01 -15.12
CA ILE A 112 -14.14 -10.91 -14.73
C ILE A 112 -14.64 -11.66 -15.97
N GLN A 113 -14.44 -12.97 -15.99
CA GLN A 113 -15.00 -13.85 -17.01
C GLN A 113 -16.28 -14.48 -16.47
N LEU A 114 -17.44 -14.12 -17.05
CA LEU A 114 -18.73 -14.72 -16.66
C LEU A 114 -18.67 -16.25 -16.77
N ASN A 115 -19.22 -16.93 -15.76
CA ASN A 115 -19.29 -18.39 -15.67
C ASN A 115 -17.92 -19.11 -15.63
N LYS A 116 -16.84 -18.42 -15.27
CA LYS A 116 -15.53 -19.02 -15.05
C LYS A 116 -15.03 -18.73 -13.64
N ALA A 117 -14.62 -19.78 -12.93
CA ALA A 117 -13.87 -19.63 -11.68
C ALA A 117 -12.38 -19.38 -12.01
N SER A 118 -11.78 -18.41 -11.33
CA SER A 118 -10.34 -18.16 -11.37
C SER A 118 -9.73 -18.41 -10.00
N SER A 119 -8.45 -18.80 -9.98
CA SER A 119 -7.67 -18.88 -8.74
C SER A 119 -7.07 -17.52 -8.44
N ALA A 120 -7.13 -17.09 -7.18
CA ALA A 120 -6.47 -15.85 -6.77
C ALA A 120 -4.94 -16.01 -6.89
N PRO A 121 -4.25 -15.14 -7.64
CA PRO A 121 -2.81 -15.22 -7.89
C PRO A 121 -2.03 -14.63 -6.70
N HIS A 122 -2.15 -15.29 -5.53
CA HIS A 122 -1.65 -14.79 -4.26
C HIS A 122 -0.14 -14.50 -4.28
N THR A 123 0.65 -15.37 -4.91
CA THR A 123 2.11 -15.20 -4.99
C THR A 123 2.47 -14.01 -5.86
N GLU A 124 1.80 -13.84 -6.99
CA GLU A 124 2.02 -12.75 -7.94
C GLU A 124 1.65 -11.40 -7.32
N ILE A 125 0.52 -11.34 -6.62
CA ILE A 125 0.09 -10.16 -5.85
C ILE A 125 1.13 -9.84 -4.77
N LEU A 126 1.52 -10.82 -3.95
CA LEU A 126 2.53 -10.62 -2.90
C LEU A 126 3.89 -10.14 -3.46
N LEU A 127 4.28 -10.63 -4.64
CA LEU A 127 5.48 -10.14 -5.35
C LEU A 127 5.36 -8.67 -5.78
N ARG A 128 4.15 -8.18 -6.09
CA ARG A 128 3.92 -6.74 -6.35
C ARG A 128 4.04 -5.92 -5.07
N TRP A 129 3.49 -6.38 -3.95
CA TRP A 129 3.62 -5.71 -2.65
C TRP A 129 5.08 -5.59 -2.21
N THR A 130 5.84 -6.68 -2.26
CA THR A 130 7.27 -6.66 -1.91
C THR A 130 8.11 -5.79 -2.84
N SER A 131 7.79 -5.77 -4.15
CA SER A 131 8.46 -4.89 -5.12
C SER A 131 8.15 -3.41 -4.86
N ALA A 132 6.89 -3.09 -4.55
CA ALA A 132 6.47 -1.72 -4.24
C ALA A 132 7.11 -1.20 -2.95
N TYR A 133 7.14 -2.03 -1.91
CA TYR A 133 7.86 -1.75 -0.68
C TYR A 133 9.34 -1.47 -0.96
N LYS A 134 10.01 -2.39 -1.65
CA LYS A 134 11.43 -2.27 -2.00
C LYS A 134 11.73 -0.98 -2.77
N GLU A 135 10.91 -0.61 -3.75
CA GLU A 135 11.10 0.64 -4.51
C GLU A 135 11.13 1.86 -3.59
N LYS A 136 10.22 1.94 -2.62
CA LYS A 136 10.15 3.08 -1.70
C LYS A 136 11.24 3.05 -0.62
N VAL A 137 11.66 1.86 -0.18
CA VAL A 137 12.86 1.71 0.65
C VAL A 137 14.09 2.24 -0.08
N GLU A 138 14.29 1.89 -1.35
CA GLU A 138 15.42 2.36 -2.15
C GLU A 138 15.35 3.88 -2.41
N LYS A 139 14.15 4.48 -2.52
CA LYS A 139 14.01 5.94 -2.58
C LYS A 139 14.39 6.62 -1.27
N LEU A 140 14.06 6.03 -0.12
CA LEU A 140 14.41 6.57 1.19
C LEU A 140 15.91 6.44 1.50
N LEU A 141 16.44 5.21 1.40
CA LEU A 141 17.80 4.85 1.82
C LEU A 141 18.85 5.07 0.71
N GLY A 142 18.43 5.03 -0.56
CA GLY A 142 19.31 4.98 -1.73
C GLY A 142 19.51 3.55 -2.23
N ASN A 143 19.91 3.40 -3.50
CA ASN A 143 20.22 2.09 -4.07
C ASN A 143 21.71 1.74 -3.83
N PRO A 144 22.06 0.50 -3.42
CA PRO A 144 23.45 0.05 -3.26
C PRO A 144 24.34 0.24 -4.50
N SER A 145 23.74 0.33 -5.69
CA SER A 145 24.41 0.55 -6.98
C SER A 145 24.88 1.99 -7.19
N GLY A 146 24.59 2.91 -6.25
CA GLY A 146 25.23 4.22 -6.13
C GLY A 146 24.50 5.42 -6.74
N LYS A 147 23.37 5.25 -7.46
CA LYS A 147 22.50 6.37 -7.90
C LYS A 147 21.03 5.95 -8.05
N PRO A 148 20.06 6.84 -7.75
CA PRO A 148 20.23 8.14 -7.08
C PRO A 148 20.51 7.97 -5.57
N MET A 149 21.06 9.01 -4.94
CA MET A 149 21.13 9.09 -3.47
C MET A 149 19.70 9.13 -2.91
N GLY A 150 19.44 8.45 -1.79
CA GLY A 150 18.12 8.39 -1.15
C GLY A 150 17.71 9.70 -0.48
N TYR A 151 16.44 9.81 -0.08
CA TYR A 151 15.89 10.99 0.58
C TYR A 151 16.61 11.37 1.89
N LEU A 152 17.11 10.38 2.66
CA LEU A 152 17.92 10.63 3.85
C LEU A 152 19.24 11.32 3.50
N ALA A 153 19.98 10.77 2.53
CA ALA A 153 21.27 11.31 2.10
C ALA A 153 21.14 12.70 1.45
N ASN A 154 20.00 12.99 0.81
CA ASN A 154 19.70 14.30 0.24
C ASN A 154 19.16 15.32 1.28
N GLY A 155 18.97 14.92 2.55
CA GLY A 155 18.43 15.79 3.59
C GLY A 155 16.95 16.17 3.38
N ILE A 156 16.23 15.44 2.54
CA ILE A 156 14.79 15.63 2.31
C ILE A 156 14.01 15.08 3.52
N VAL A 157 14.41 13.90 3.98
CA VAL A 157 13.90 13.25 5.20
C VAL A 157 15.01 13.29 6.24
N SER A 158 14.70 13.66 7.48
CA SER A 158 15.63 13.60 8.61
C SER A 158 15.58 12.26 9.31
N GLU A 159 16.66 11.87 10.00
CA GLU A 159 16.69 10.66 10.84
C GLU A 159 15.70 10.69 12.02
N GLN A 160 15.20 11.87 12.38
CA GLN A 160 14.21 12.05 13.44
C GLN A 160 12.76 12.10 12.94
N ASP A 161 12.58 12.11 11.61
CA ASP A 161 11.25 12.10 11.02
C ASP A 161 10.67 10.68 11.07
N LEU A 162 9.34 10.59 11.17
CA LEU A 162 8.62 9.35 10.90
C LEU A 162 8.46 9.18 9.39
N TYR A 163 8.43 7.93 8.93
CA TYR A 163 8.29 7.63 7.50
C TYR A 163 7.35 6.44 7.29
N VAL A 164 6.26 6.67 6.60
CA VAL A 164 5.26 5.64 6.25
C VAL A 164 5.26 5.44 4.74
N ILE A 165 5.22 4.18 4.32
CA ILE A 165 4.99 3.82 2.92
C ILE A 165 3.53 3.40 2.79
N ALA A 166 2.75 4.13 1.99
CA ALA A 166 1.37 3.79 1.67
C ALA A 166 1.33 3.03 0.33
N ILE A 167 0.84 1.79 0.34
CA ILE A 167 0.74 0.96 -0.86
C ILE A 167 -0.75 0.77 -1.19
N ASN A 168 -1.19 1.32 -2.32
CA ASN A 168 -2.54 1.15 -2.82
C ASN A 168 -2.63 -0.04 -3.78
N GLY A 169 -3.17 -1.16 -3.31
CA GLY A 169 -3.29 -2.41 -4.04
C GLY A 169 -4.40 -2.45 -5.10
N CYS A 170 -5.11 -1.36 -5.35
CA CYS A 170 -6.34 -1.38 -6.17
C CYS A 170 -6.15 -1.87 -7.61
N GLN A 171 -4.96 -1.72 -8.19
CA GLN A 171 -4.65 -2.27 -9.52
C GLN A 171 -4.41 -3.78 -9.53
N LEU A 172 -4.27 -4.45 -8.38
CA LEU A 172 -3.91 -5.87 -8.29
C LEU A 172 -5.13 -6.81 -8.25
N ARG A 173 -6.33 -6.26 -8.48
CA ARG A 173 -7.60 -6.97 -8.40
C ARG A 173 -8.56 -6.57 -9.53
N HIS A 174 -9.63 -7.35 -9.68
CA HIS A 174 -10.75 -7.04 -10.54
C HIS A 174 -11.98 -6.61 -9.75
N GLY A 175 -12.83 -5.79 -10.37
CA GLY A 175 -14.15 -5.47 -9.86
C GLY A 175 -14.15 -4.81 -8.46
N PRO A 176 -15.27 -4.89 -7.73
CA PRO A 176 -15.40 -4.26 -6.41
C PRO A 176 -14.83 -5.11 -5.27
N PHE A 177 -14.31 -6.31 -5.54
CA PHE A 177 -13.85 -7.23 -4.51
C PHE A 177 -12.42 -6.93 -4.12
N SER A 178 -12.22 -6.44 -2.89
CA SER A 178 -10.89 -6.14 -2.41
C SER A 178 -9.95 -7.36 -2.44
N ALA A 179 -8.67 -7.11 -2.73
CA ALA A 179 -7.59 -8.08 -2.60
C ALA A 179 -6.52 -7.58 -1.61
N LEU A 180 -6.95 -6.95 -0.51
CA LEU A 180 -6.03 -6.48 0.53
C LEU A 180 -5.41 -7.64 1.33
N HIS A 181 -6.18 -8.71 1.56
CA HIS A 181 -5.76 -9.88 2.34
C HIS A 181 -5.16 -10.99 1.47
N GLY A 182 -4.07 -11.56 1.94
CA GLY A 182 -3.34 -12.65 1.30
C GLY A 182 -3.83 -14.04 1.72
N MET A 183 -3.04 -15.05 1.37
CA MET A 183 -3.39 -16.45 1.63
C MET A 183 -3.37 -16.80 3.13
N SER A 184 -2.65 -16.04 3.94
CA SER A 184 -2.69 -16.12 5.40
C SER A 184 -3.97 -15.54 6.00
N GLN A 185 -4.85 -14.91 5.21
CA GLN A 185 -5.98 -14.12 5.69
C GLN A 185 -5.58 -12.85 6.46
N LEU A 186 -4.28 -12.52 6.51
CA LEU A 186 -3.77 -11.22 6.93
C LEU A 186 -3.54 -10.33 5.70
N PRO A 187 -3.39 -9.01 5.87
CA PRO A 187 -3.06 -8.12 4.76
C PRO A 187 -1.78 -8.55 4.03
N TYR A 188 -1.73 -8.43 2.70
CA TYR A 188 -0.51 -8.72 1.93
C TYR A 188 0.69 -7.91 2.40
N ALA A 189 0.46 -6.71 2.93
CA ALA A 189 1.52 -5.92 3.54
C ALA A 189 2.20 -6.64 4.71
N ALA A 190 1.44 -7.39 5.53
CA ALA A 190 2.01 -8.20 6.62
C ALA A 190 2.83 -9.36 6.05
N GLU A 191 2.30 -10.10 5.08
CA GLU A 191 3.01 -11.19 4.39
C GLU A 191 4.26 -10.72 3.62
N ALA A 192 4.33 -9.43 3.26
CA ALA A 192 5.45 -8.85 2.51
C ALA A 192 6.64 -8.47 3.40
N VAL A 193 6.41 -8.24 4.70
CA VAL A 193 7.44 -7.73 5.63
C VAL A 193 7.65 -8.59 6.87
N PHE A 194 6.77 -9.56 7.11
CA PHE A 194 6.96 -10.63 8.08
C PHE A 194 6.93 -12.00 7.40
N PRO A 195 7.66 -13.01 7.93
CA PRO A 195 7.73 -14.35 7.38
C PRO A 195 6.45 -15.16 7.64
N ILE A 196 5.28 -14.58 7.40
CA ILE A 196 3.97 -15.18 7.61
C ILE A 196 3.48 -15.80 6.30
N GLY A 197 3.22 -17.10 6.36
CA GLY A 197 2.63 -17.90 5.30
C GLY A 197 1.18 -18.31 5.60
N PRO A 198 0.61 -19.20 4.78
CA PRO A 198 -0.76 -19.69 4.94
C PRO A 198 -1.02 -20.32 6.31
N TYR A 199 -2.27 -20.25 6.78
CA TYR A 199 -2.70 -20.98 7.97
C TYR A 199 -2.67 -22.48 7.72
N GLN A 200 -2.10 -23.24 8.64
CA GLN A 200 -1.99 -24.70 8.56
C GLN A 200 -2.51 -25.36 9.82
N VAL A 201 -3.08 -26.56 9.62
CA VAL A 201 -3.49 -27.47 10.69
C VAL A 201 -2.64 -28.72 10.58
N GLN A 202 -1.97 -29.09 11.67
CA GLN A 202 -1.18 -30.31 11.77
C GLN A 202 -2.05 -31.42 12.34
N LEU A 203 -2.19 -32.51 11.59
CA LEU A 203 -2.99 -33.67 11.96
C LEU A 203 -2.07 -34.83 12.32
N ASP A 204 -2.34 -35.47 13.45
CA ASP A 204 -1.76 -36.79 13.74
C ASP A 204 -2.32 -37.80 12.72
N LYS A 205 -1.45 -38.44 11.96
CA LYS A 205 -1.85 -39.30 10.84
C LYS A 205 -2.62 -40.55 11.30
N ALA A 206 -2.37 -41.05 12.51
CA ALA A 206 -2.97 -42.29 13.00
C ALA A 206 -4.36 -42.06 13.60
N THR A 207 -4.54 -40.95 14.30
CA THR A 207 -5.76 -40.61 15.04
C THR A 207 -6.64 -39.59 14.33
N MET A 208 -6.10 -38.90 13.31
CA MET A 208 -6.70 -37.75 12.65
C MET A 208 -7.01 -36.57 13.58
N ASN A 209 -6.45 -36.56 14.79
CA ASN A 209 -6.60 -35.46 15.74
C ASN A 209 -5.74 -34.26 15.34
N ILE A 210 -6.23 -33.05 15.62
CA ILE A 210 -5.46 -31.82 15.50
C ILE A 210 -4.41 -31.79 16.61
N VAL A 211 -3.13 -31.76 16.23
CA VAL A 211 -1.99 -31.67 17.17
C VAL A 211 -1.29 -30.31 17.16
N GLY A 212 -1.63 -29.46 16.20
CA GLY A 212 -1.10 -28.11 16.10
C GLY A 212 -1.86 -27.28 15.07
N GLN A 213 -1.87 -25.96 15.27
CA GLN A 213 -2.48 -25.02 14.33
C GLN A 213 -1.73 -23.68 14.40
N GLY A 214 -1.60 -23.01 13.26
CA GLY A 214 -0.89 -21.73 13.19
C GLY A 214 -0.49 -21.37 11.76
N TYR A 215 0.26 -20.29 11.62
CA TYR A 215 0.77 -19.86 10.31
C TYR A 215 2.04 -20.62 9.94
N GLN A 216 2.19 -20.89 8.64
CA GLN A 216 3.48 -21.32 8.10
C GLN A 216 4.52 -20.22 8.25
N GLU A 217 5.75 -20.61 8.58
CA GLU A 217 6.89 -19.70 8.51
C GLU A 217 7.40 -19.64 7.06
N ARG A 218 7.20 -18.49 6.40
CA ARG A 218 7.58 -18.28 5.00
C ARG A 218 8.56 -17.10 4.89
N ARG A 219 9.83 -17.38 5.16
CA ARG A 219 10.92 -16.37 5.07
C ARG A 219 11.21 -15.90 3.65
N ASN A 220 10.88 -16.71 2.65
CA ASN A 220 11.21 -16.44 1.25
C ASN A 220 9.98 -16.61 0.35
N ILE A 221 9.78 -15.65 -0.53
CA ILE A 221 8.74 -15.66 -1.56
C ILE A 221 9.43 -16.01 -2.89
N PRO A 222 9.12 -17.17 -3.50
CA PRO A 222 9.75 -17.60 -4.74
C PRO A 222 9.33 -16.71 -5.91
N LYS A 223 10.28 -16.40 -6.79
CA LYS A 223 10.03 -15.73 -8.07
C LYS A 223 10.00 -16.77 -9.20
N PRO A 224 9.28 -16.49 -10.29
CA PRO A 224 9.27 -17.36 -11.48
C PRO A 224 10.65 -17.64 -12.09
N ASN A 225 11.61 -16.73 -11.89
CA ASN A 225 12.99 -16.86 -12.39
C ASN A 225 13.93 -17.66 -11.47
N GLY A 226 13.39 -18.36 -10.47
CA GLY A 226 14.17 -19.19 -9.52
C GLY A 226 14.87 -18.42 -8.40
N LYS A 227 14.85 -17.08 -8.41
CA LYS A 227 15.29 -16.26 -7.26
C LYS A 227 14.20 -16.20 -6.19
N ALA A 228 14.53 -15.68 -5.02
CA ALA A 228 13.55 -15.41 -3.97
C ALA A 228 13.60 -13.94 -3.50
N VAL A 229 12.56 -13.51 -2.81
CA VAL A 229 12.49 -12.25 -2.06
C VAL A 229 12.31 -12.59 -0.59
N SER A 230 13.12 -11.98 0.28
CA SER A 230 12.93 -12.11 1.72
C SER A 230 11.62 -11.43 2.14
N ALA A 231 10.88 -12.08 3.03
CA ALA A 231 9.69 -11.55 3.68
C ALA A 231 10.00 -11.02 5.10
N GLU A 232 11.26 -10.71 5.42
CA GLU A 232 11.70 -10.39 6.79
C GLU A 232 12.07 -8.92 6.96
N ALA A 233 11.59 -8.05 6.07
CA ALA A 233 11.99 -6.65 6.05
C ALA A 233 11.77 -5.92 7.39
N PHE A 234 10.70 -6.23 8.13
CA PHE A 234 10.42 -5.63 9.43
C PHE A 234 11.08 -6.35 10.62
N LEU A 235 11.84 -7.41 10.33
CA LEU A 235 12.75 -8.06 11.28
C LEU A 235 14.22 -7.67 11.02
N ASP A 236 14.49 -6.95 9.92
CA ASP A 236 15.83 -6.49 9.56
C ASP A 236 16.05 -5.03 10.07
N PRO A 237 17.02 -4.80 10.98
CA PRO A 237 17.34 -3.46 11.49
C PRO A 237 17.75 -2.44 10.41
N THR A 238 18.14 -2.87 9.21
CA THR A 238 18.44 -1.96 8.10
C THR A 238 17.20 -1.18 7.63
N HIS A 239 16.00 -1.68 7.93
CA HIS A 239 14.72 -1.03 7.63
C HIS A 239 14.20 -0.12 8.76
N LYS A 240 14.99 0.13 9.81
CA LYS A 240 14.61 0.95 10.98
C LYS A 240 14.11 2.37 10.67
N MET A 241 14.43 2.90 9.49
CA MET A 241 14.00 4.24 9.07
C MET A 241 12.54 4.29 8.60
N ILE A 242 11.87 3.14 8.50
CA ILE A 242 10.47 3.03 8.10
C ILE A 242 9.64 2.75 9.35
N SER A 243 8.69 3.63 9.65
CA SER A 243 7.84 3.54 10.84
C SER A 243 6.76 2.47 10.68
N ALA A 244 6.10 2.41 9.52
CA ALA A 244 5.02 1.47 9.23
C ALA A 244 4.75 1.36 7.73
N LEU A 245 4.03 0.30 7.35
CA LEU A 245 3.33 0.19 6.06
C LEU A 245 1.85 0.52 6.23
N TRP A 246 1.31 1.35 5.34
CA TRP A 246 -0.12 1.60 5.25
C TRP A 246 -0.65 0.94 3.98
N ALA A 247 -1.24 -0.23 4.14
CA ALA A 247 -1.87 -0.98 3.07
C ALA A 247 -3.26 -0.41 2.83
N VAL A 248 -3.57 -0.02 1.59
CA VAL A 248 -4.90 0.47 1.24
C VAL A 248 -5.39 -0.19 -0.04
N ASP A 249 -6.71 -0.22 -0.20
CA ASP A 249 -7.34 -0.67 -1.44
C ASP A 249 -8.39 0.34 -1.90
N PHE A 250 -7.92 1.52 -2.32
CA PHE A 250 -8.75 2.68 -2.61
C PHE A 250 -8.87 2.90 -4.13
N ASP A 251 -10.11 2.98 -4.63
CA ASP A 251 -10.42 3.16 -6.05
C ASP A 251 -11.49 4.25 -6.31
N GLY A 252 -11.89 4.97 -5.27
CA GLY A 252 -12.99 5.94 -5.25
C GLY A 252 -14.41 5.37 -5.21
N CYS A 253 -14.62 4.05 -5.24
CA CYS A 253 -15.95 3.44 -5.29
C CYS A 253 -16.74 3.49 -3.97
N ARG A 254 -16.20 4.07 -2.88
CA ARG A 254 -16.92 4.21 -1.60
C ARG A 254 -18.25 4.94 -1.73
N ILE A 255 -18.34 5.93 -2.63
CA ILE A 255 -19.59 6.65 -2.91
C ILE A 255 -20.71 5.75 -3.44
N LEU A 256 -20.36 4.59 -4.01
CA LEU A 256 -21.29 3.58 -4.51
C LEU A 256 -21.65 2.54 -3.43
N GLY A 257 -21.21 2.73 -2.18
CA GLY A 257 -21.44 1.81 -1.07
C GLY A 257 -20.40 0.69 -0.95
N ASN A 258 -19.37 0.67 -1.81
CA ASN A 258 -18.31 -0.34 -1.71
C ASN A 258 -17.39 -0.06 -0.52
N HIS A 259 -17.06 -1.10 0.24
CA HIS A 259 -16.04 -1.03 1.27
C HIS A 259 -14.64 -0.93 0.64
N GLN A 260 -13.80 -0.05 1.16
CA GLN A 260 -12.44 0.19 0.71
C GLN A 260 -11.49 -0.08 1.87
N PRO A 261 -11.04 -1.33 2.06
CA PRO A 261 -10.33 -1.71 3.25
C PRO A 261 -8.92 -1.11 3.29
N SER A 262 -8.42 -0.98 4.52
CA SER A 262 -7.09 -0.49 4.81
C SER A 262 -6.53 -1.13 6.07
N ALA A 263 -5.21 -1.32 6.10
CA ALA A 263 -4.51 -1.88 7.25
C ALA A 263 -3.17 -1.17 7.49
N ILE A 264 -2.78 -1.01 8.75
CA ILE A 264 -1.46 -0.51 9.13
C ILE A 264 -0.65 -1.65 9.73
N ILE A 265 0.57 -1.84 9.23
CA ILE A 265 1.53 -2.81 9.75
C ILE A 265 2.68 -2.01 10.36
N HIS A 266 2.86 -2.09 11.67
CA HIS A 266 3.94 -1.40 12.38
C HIS A 266 5.27 -2.13 12.24
N ASN A 267 6.35 -1.36 12.08
CA ASN A 267 7.70 -1.90 12.09
C ASN A 267 8.24 -1.96 13.54
N PRO A 268 8.45 -3.13 14.13
CA PRO A 268 8.98 -3.25 15.49
C PRO A 268 10.42 -2.77 15.61
N CYS A 269 11.17 -2.72 14.50
CA CYS A 269 12.53 -2.20 14.44
C CYS A 269 12.58 -0.69 14.14
N ALA A 270 11.44 0.01 14.04
CA ALA A 270 11.41 1.43 13.71
C ALA A 270 12.16 2.27 14.75
N GLN A 271 13.11 3.08 14.29
CA GLN A 271 13.77 4.10 15.11
C GLN A 271 12.77 5.16 15.60
N ASN A 272 11.85 5.55 14.72
CA ASN A 272 10.74 6.46 15.04
C ASN A 272 9.41 5.72 14.80
N PRO A 273 8.85 5.01 15.81
CA PRO A 273 7.61 4.26 15.63
C PRO A 273 6.42 5.19 15.42
N LEU A 274 5.51 4.78 14.53
CA LEU A 274 4.24 5.46 14.32
C LEU A 274 3.34 5.22 15.55
N PRO A 275 2.73 6.26 16.16
CA PRO A 275 1.77 6.04 17.23
C PRO A 275 0.54 5.28 16.75
N TYR A 276 0.07 4.34 17.56
CA TYR A 276 -1.14 3.56 17.26
C TYR A 276 -2.37 4.46 17.12
N GLY A 277 -3.25 4.12 16.17
CA GLY A 277 -4.46 4.89 15.85
C GLY A 277 -4.19 6.26 15.23
N PHE A 278 -2.94 6.59 14.86
CA PHE A 278 -2.64 7.90 14.29
C PHE A 278 -3.17 8.05 12.85
N LEU A 279 -2.91 7.08 11.97
CA LEU A 279 -3.46 7.07 10.61
C LEU A 279 -4.79 6.30 10.58
N PRO A 280 -5.77 6.72 9.77
CA PRO A 280 -7.03 6.00 9.65
C PRO A 280 -6.81 4.63 9.00
N SER A 281 -7.33 3.58 9.62
CA SER A 281 -7.32 2.22 9.07
C SER A 281 -8.45 1.38 9.65
N ASP A 282 -8.84 0.31 8.95
CA ASP A 282 -9.82 -0.67 9.44
C ASP A 282 -9.15 -1.72 10.34
N GLU A 283 -7.88 -1.99 10.08
CA GLU A 283 -7.07 -2.93 10.85
C GLU A 283 -5.70 -2.34 11.17
N GLU A 284 -5.20 -2.54 12.38
CA GLU A 284 -3.87 -2.09 12.78
C GLU A 284 -3.15 -3.23 13.48
N PHE A 285 -1.93 -3.52 13.05
CA PHE A 285 -1.16 -4.66 13.50
C PHE A 285 0.22 -4.27 13.98
N HIS A 286 0.67 -4.92 15.05
CA HIS A 286 2.03 -4.81 15.56
C HIS A 286 2.64 -6.18 15.85
N ALA A 287 3.97 -6.25 15.84
CA ALA A 287 4.72 -7.43 16.26
C ALA A 287 5.37 -7.15 17.62
N VAL A 288 5.15 -8.04 18.59
CA VAL A 288 5.75 -7.97 19.92
C VAL A 288 6.71 -9.13 20.09
N ALA A 289 7.98 -8.86 20.39
CA ALA A 289 8.94 -9.90 20.72
C ALA A 289 8.50 -10.62 22.00
N THR A 290 8.29 -11.93 21.94
CA THR A 290 7.92 -12.76 23.11
C THR A 290 9.14 -13.43 23.74
N CYS A 291 10.20 -13.66 22.96
CA CYS A 291 11.55 -13.99 23.40
C CYS A 291 12.54 -13.72 22.25
N GLU A 292 13.83 -14.09 22.39
CA GLU A 292 14.88 -13.74 21.41
C GLU A 292 14.58 -14.19 19.97
N GLU A 293 13.80 -15.26 19.79
CA GLU A 293 13.54 -15.86 18.47
C GLU A 293 12.09 -15.72 17.98
N PHE A 294 11.17 -15.22 18.81
CA PHE A 294 9.74 -15.26 18.51
C PHE A 294 9.07 -13.90 18.62
N TYR A 295 8.18 -13.63 17.67
CA TYR A 295 7.27 -12.50 17.68
C TYR A 295 5.82 -12.98 17.71
N SER A 296 4.99 -12.31 18.49
CA SER A 296 3.53 -12.39 18.38
C SER A 296 3.04 -11.26 17.50
N PHE A 297 2.29 -11.60 16.45
CA PHE A 297 1.66 -10.66 15.54
C PHE A 297 0.22 -10.42 15.99
N CYS A 298 -0.08 -9.22 16.48
CA CYS A 298 -1.35 -8.91 17.12
C CYS A 298 -2.08 -7.78 16.38
N ARG A 299 -3.40 -7.89 16.31
CA ARG A 299 -4.29 -6.80 15.90
C ARG A 299 -4.61 -5.94 17.13
N ILE A 300 -4.62 -4.62 16.95
CA ILE A 300 -5.00 -3.62 17.96
C ILE A 300 -6.52 -3.43 17.98
#